data_AF-A0A7W0GBP7-F1
#
_entry.id   AF-A0A7W0GBP7-F1
#
_cell.length_a   1.000
_cell.length_b   1.000
_cell.length_c   1.000
_cell.angle_alpha   90.00
_cell.angle_beta   90.00
_cell.angle_gamma   90.00
#
_symmetry.space_group_name_H-M   'P 1'
#
loop_
_entity.id
_entity.type
_entity.pdbx_description
1 polymer ?
#
loop_
_entity_poly.entity_id
_entity_poly.type
_entity_poly.pdbx_seq_one_letter_code
_entity_poly.pdbx_strand_id
1 'polypeptide(L)'
;RGHGVAVLVASEDALDQFFMRDPEALLSRTVEAAILDHANPRVLDGHVLSAAFEGPIDEADAQTLGPEALERAAVLPELKHTGAGWIWAGTDYPAARVGLRSGEPESFTVVDRETGSVLGLVERSRAYSTVHEGAVYLHLGEQHLVRELDLEARTAVVSSASVDWYTQAKKETQTAIVDPLRVEPRLGLDLHFGRVSVTEQVVAYQRRSISGGDTLETVPLDLPETSFETEAIWFAPTAAQLEGLEEMPKLLSCLHAAEHSLIALLPLWAMCDRWDIGGLSTNIHFQTGLPTIFVYDGHAGGVGITERGFERFEGWVEDTAQMLAGCPCPAGCPSCVQSPKCGNLNEFLDKAGALLLLRRLLAG
;
A
#
# COMPACT_ATOMS: atom_id res chain seq x y z
N ARG A 1 -9.87 11.31 41.78
CA ARG A 1 -9.81 11.03 40.33
C ARG A 1 -11.06 11.62 39.71
N GLY A 2 -10.94 12.53 38.75
CA GLY A 2 -12.10 13.11 38.07
C GLY A 2 -12.74 12.10 37.11
N HIS A 3 -13.99 12.33 36.72
CA HIS A 3 -14.63 11.60 35.63
C HIS A 3 -14.09 12.15 34.30
N GLY A 4 -13.79 11.26 33.36
CA GLY A 4 -13.44 11.59 31.97
C GLY A 4 -14.37 10.85 31.02
N VAL A 5 -14.61 11.42 29.84
CA VAL A 5 -15.39 10.81 28.76
C VAL A 5 -14.49 10.71 27.54
N ALA A 6 -14.47 9.52 26.91
CA ALA A 6 -13.91 9.30 25.59
C ALA A 6 -15.06 9.01 24.62
N VAL A 7 -15.03 9.64 23.45
CA VAL A 7 -16.03 9.43 22.39
C VAL A 7 -15.29 8.98 21.14
N LEU A 8 -15.59 7.77 20.66
CA LEU A 8 -15.13 7.29 19.37
C LEU A 8 -16.14 7.75 18.30
N VAL A 9 -15.69 8.57 17.36
CA VAL A 9 -16.49 9.02 16.22
C VAL A 9 -15.97 8.27 14.99
N ALA A 10 -16.67 7.20 14.63
CA ALA A 10 -16.31 6.38 13.47
C ALA A 10 -16.57 7.10 12.14
N SER A 11 -15.66 6.91 11.19
CA SER A 11 -15.82 7.37 9.81
C SER A 11 -16.64 6.40 8.96
N GLU A 12 -16.82 6.70 7.68
CA GLU A 12 -17.47 5.80 6.72
C GLU A 12 -16.59 4.63 6.26
N ASP A 13 -15.33 4.55 6.72
CA ASP A 13 -14.40 3.49 6.36
C ASP A 13 -14.91 2.08 6.73
N ALA A 14 -14.51 1.11 5.91
CA ALA A 14 -14.89 -0.29 6.04
C ALA A 14 -14.53 -0.89 7.42
N LEU A 15 -13.32 -0.64 7.92
CA LEU A 15 -12.86 -1.20 9.20
C LEU A 15 -13.59 -0.54 10.38
N ASP A 16 -13.75 0.78 10.35
CA ASP A 16 -14.53 1.53 11.33
C ASP A 16 -15.96 0.96 11.41
N GLN A 17 -16.61 0.79 10.26
CA GLN A 17 -17.99 0.32 10.20
C GLN A 17 -18.12 -1.17 10.52
N PHE A 18 -17.07 -1.98 10.34
CA PHE A 18 -17.02 -3.36 10.83
C PHE A 18 -17.12 -3.38 12.36
N PHE A 19 -16.29 -2.59 13.05
CA PHE A 19 -16.33 -2.50 14.51
C PHE A 19 -17.58 -1.79 15.05
N MET A 20 -18.16 -0.83 14.34
CA MET A 20 -19.42 -0.21 14.78
C MET A 20 -20.61 -1.17 14.72
N ARG A 21 -20.52 -2.23 13.91
CA ARG A 21 -21.52 -3.30 13.85
C ARG A 21 -21.33 -4.35 14.96
N ASP A 22 -20.09 -4.54 15.40
CA ASP A 22 -19.76 -5.40 16.55
C ASP A 22 -18.77 -4.68 17.50
N PRO A 23 -19.25 -3.76 18.35
CA PRO A 23 -18.38 -2.99 19.24
C PRO A 23 -17.68 -3.87 20.28
N GLU A 24 -18.26 -5.01 20.65
CA GLU A 24 -17.63 -5.95 21.58
C GLU A 24 -16.36 -6.56 20.96
N ALA A 25 -16.33 -6.82 19.65
CA ALA A 25 -15.12 -7.27 18.97
C ALA A 25 -13.97 -6.26 19.05
N LEU A 26 -14.25 -4.96 19.11
CA LEU A 26 -13.23 -3.92 19.34
C LEU A 26 -12.79 -3.90 20.81
N LEU A 27 -13.75 -3.90 21.73
CA LEU A 27 -13.49 -3.71 23.17
C LEU A 27 -12.88 -4.94 23.86
N SER A 28 -13.13 -6.14 23.31
CA SER A 28 -12.63 -7.40 23.84
C SER A 28 -11.28 -7.81 23.23
N ARG A 29 -10.88 -7.19 22.12
CA ARG A 29 -9.59 -7.44 21.48
C ARG A 29 -8.44 -7.01 22.40
N THR A 30 -7.43 -7.85 22.48
CA THR A 30 -6.13 -7.46 23.04
C THR A 30 -5.43 -6.55 22.04
N VAL A 31 -4.74 -5.52 22.53
CA VAL A 31 -3.90 -4.65 21.68
C VAL A 31 -2.99 -5.52 20.83
N GLU A 32 -3.02 -5.29 19.53
CA GLU A 32 -2.29 -6.10 18.58
C GLU A 32 -0.77 -5.93 18.76
N ALA A 33 0.02 -6.94 18.38
CA ALA A 33 1.47 -6.97 18.59
C ALA A 33 2.24 -6.27 17.47
N ALA A 34 2.93 -5.17 17.76
CA ALA A 34 3.70 -4.41 16.76
C ALA A 34 4.60 -5.34 15.94
N ILE A 35 4.35 -5.38 14.63
CA ILE A 35 5.12 -6.21 13.72
C ILE A 35 6.42 -5.46 13.41
N LEU A 36 7.54 -6.08 13.75
CA LEU A 36 8.88 -5.56 13.51
C LEU A 36 9.69 -6.68 12.86
N ASP A 37 9.82 -6.62 11.54
CA ASP A 37 10.79 -7.46 10.84
C ASP A 37 12.16 -6.76 10.85
N HIS A 38 12.93 -7.04 11.89
CA HIS A 38 14.30 -6.56 12.03
C HIS A 38 15.28 -7.26 11.08
N ALA A 39 14.87 -8.39 10.50
CA ALA A 39 15.67 -9.15 9.53
C ALA A 39 15.46 -8.67 8.09
N ASN A 40 14.48 -7.77 7.83
CA ASN A 40 14.21 -7.23 6.51
C ASN A 40 15.48 -6.61 5.90
N PRO A 41 16.07 -7.20 4.84
CA PRO A 41 17.33 -6.73 4.28
C PRO A 41 17.32 -5.26 3.84
N ARG A 42 16.17 -4.71 3.41
CA ARG A 42 16.11 -3.31 2.97
C ARG A 42 16.32 -2.30 4.10
N VAL A 43 15.92 -2.67 5.31
CA VAL A 43 16.16 -1.87 6.51
C VAL A 43 17.52 -2.26 7.09
N LEU A 44 17.75 -3.56 7.26
CA LEU A 44 18.92 -4.10 7.94
C LEU A 44 20.22 -3.76 7.23
N ASP A 45 20.28 -3.81 5.89
CA ASP A 45 21.52 -3.53 5.14
C ASP A 45 22.06 -2.13 5.46
N GLY A 46 21.19 -1.12 5.47
CA GLY A 46 21.57 0.25 5.83
C GLY A 46 22.11 0.36 7.26
N HIS A 47 21.51 -0.39 8.19
CA HIS A 47 21.97 -0.45 9.58
C HIS A 47 23.29 -1.21 9.73
N VAL A 48 23.49 -2.30 9.00
CA VAL A 48 24.74 -3.09 9.00
C VAL A 48 25.88 -2.25 8.42
N LEU A 49 25.67 -1.53 7.32
CA LEU A 49 26.66 -0.61 6.77
C LEU A 49 27.02 0.50 7.77
N SER A 50 26.01 1.03 8.48
CA SER A 50 26.21 2.06 9.50
C SER A 50 26.96 1.53 10.72
N ALA A 51 26.61 0.34 11.21
CA ALA A 51 27.32 -0.32 12.30
C ALA A 51 28.79 -0.60 11.93
N ALA A 52 29.04 -1.11 10.71
CA ALA A 52 30.38 -1.39 10.21
C ALA A 52 31.24 -0.13 9.99
N PHE A 53 30.60 1.04 9.84
CA PHE A 53 31.26 2.35 9.82
C PHE A 53 31.64 2.81 11.23
N GLU A 54 30.80 2.56 12.23
CA GLU A 54 31.04 2.89 13.63
C GLU A 54 32.13 2.01 14.26
N GLY A 55 32.17 0.72 13.90
CA GLY A 55 33.21 -0.22 14.31
C GLY A 55 33.17 -1.52 13.51
N PRO A 56 34.25 -2.33 13.52
CA PRO A 56 34.23 -3.65 12.88
C PRO A 56 33.14 -4.53 13.49
N ILE A 57 32.31 -5.16 12.64
CA ILE A 57 31.29 -6.12 13.07
C ILE A 57 31.91 -7.52 13.13
N ASP A 58 31.83 -8.18 14.29
CA ASP A 58 32.31 -9.54 14.48
C ASP A 58 31.24 -10.49 15.05
N GLU A 59 31.61 -11.76 15.27
CA GLU A 59 30.67 -12.79 15.75
C GLU A 59 30.02 -12.43 17.10
N ALA A 60 30.65 -11.62 17.94
CA ALA A 60 30.09 -11.20 19.22
C ALA A 60 28.91 -10.24 19.07
N ASP A 61 28.86 -9.49 17.96
CA ASP A 61 27.78 -8.54 17.68
C ASP A 61 26.46 -9.22 17.35
N ALA A 62 26.46 -10.52 17.01
CA ALA A 62 25.24 -11.30 16.78
C ALA A 62 24.25 -11.22 17.96
N GLN A 63 24.75 -11.06 19.19
CA GLN A 63 23.90 -10.93 20.37
C GLN A 63 23.09 -9.63 20.38
N THR A 64 23.63 -8.56 19.77
CA THR A 64 23.02 -7.22 19.79
C THR A 64 22.32 -6.89 18.47
N LEU A 65 22.95 -7.22 17.34
CA LEU A 65 22.47 -6.90 16.00
C LEU A 65 21.62 -8.03 15.38
N GLY A 66 21.67 -9.23 15.95
CA GLY A 66 21.08 -10.44 15.39
C GLY A 66 22.06 -11.19 14.46
N PRO A 67 21.91 -12.51 14.31
CA PRO A 67 22.73 -13.31 13.38
C PRO A 67 22.55 -12.87 11.92
N GLU A 68 21.36 -12.38 11.55
CA GLU A 68 21.04 -11.90 10.22
C GLU A 68 21.95 -10.73 9.82
N ALA A 69 22.32 -9.85 10.76
CA ALA A 69 23.24 -8.75 10.50
C ALA A 69 24.61 -9.25 10.01
N LEU A 70 25.10 -10.39 10.51
CA LEU A 70 26.35 -11.01 10.07
C LEU A 70 26.21 -11.66 8.69
N GLU A 71 25.07 -12.32 8.44
CA GLU A 71 24.75 -12.87 7.12
C GLU A 71 24.68 -11.76 6.07
N ARG A 72 24.05 -10.63 6.41
CA ARG A 72 24.02 -9.43 5.57
C ARG A 72 25.42 -8.85 5.38
N ALA A 73 26.21 -8.73 6.44
CA ALA A 73 27.57 -8.19 6.35
C ALA A 73 28.44 -8.96 5.35
N ALA A 74 28.24 -10.28 5.25
CA ALA A 74 28.99 -11.14 4.33
C ALA A 74 28.63 -10.97 2.85
N VAL A 75 27.46 -10.42 2.53
CA VAL A 75 26.97 -10.24 1.15
C VAL A 75 26.99 -8.79 0.69
N LEU A 76 27.20 -7.83 1.59
CA LEU A 76 27.24 -6.40 1.27
C LEU A 76 28.59 -6.03 0.61
N PRO A 77 28.59 -5.54 -0.64
CA PRO A 77 29.81 -5.36 -1.41
C PRO A 77 30.71 -4.23 -0.90
N GLU A 78 30.16 -3.27 -0.15
CA GLU A 78 30.93 -2.19 0.47
C GLU A 78 31.66 -2.60 1.75
N LEU A 79 31.43 -3.80 2.27
CA LEU A 79 32.10 -4.32 3.46
C LEU A 79 33.28 -5.20 3.09
N LYS A 80 34.33 -5.14 3.90
CA LYS A 80 35.52 -5.98 3.77
C LYS A 80 35.75 -6.75 5.05
N HIS A 81 35.95 -8.06 4.92
CA HIS A 81 36.32 -8.90 6.05
C HIS A 81 37.82 -8.72 6.38
N THR A 82 38.12 -8.48 7.65
CA THR A 82 39.48 -8.33 8.17
C THR A 82 39.67 -9.22 9.40
N GLY A 83 40.89 -9.27 9.94
CA GLY A 83 41.14 -9.98 11.21
C GLY A 83 40.41 -9.38 12.43
N ALA A 84 39.84 -8.19 12.29
CA ALA A 84 39.05 -7.53 13.34
C ALA A 84 37.53 -7.64 13.11
N GLY A 85 37.07 -8.27 12.01
CA GLY A 85 35.66 -8.32 11.62
C GLY A 85 35.40 -7.62 10.27
N TRP A 86 34.12 -7.47 9.95
CA TRP A 86 33.63 -6.75 8.76
C TRP A 86 33.72 -5.24 8.98
N ILE A 87 34.45 -4.54 8.12
CA ILE A 87 34.62 -3.10 8.18
C ILE A 87 34.01 -2.41 6.96
N TRP A 88 33.52 -1.19 7.15
CA TRP A 88 33.16 -0.31 6.05
C TRP A 88 34.39 0.07 5.23
N ALA A 89 34.34 -0.19 3.92
CA ALA A 89 35.41 0.15 2.98
C ALA A 89 35.01 1.27 1.98
N GLY A 90 33.87 1.92 2.20
CA GLY A 90 33.42 3.06 1.41
C GLY A 90 34.10 4.37 1.81
N THR A 91 33.81 5.43 1.06
CA THR A 91 34.47 6.75 1.22
C THR A 91 33.55 7.82 1.80
N ASP A 92 32.27 7.49 1.97
CA ASP A 92 31.22 8.36 2.46
C ASP A 92 30.61 7.83 3.77
N TYR A 93 29.60 8.54 4.27
CA TYR A 93 28.93 8.24 5.53
C TYR A 93 27.62 7.46 5.27
N PRO A 94 27.58 6.14 5.53
CA PRO A 94 26.46 5.28 5.13
C PRO A 94 25.13 5.66 5.80
N ALA A 95 25.15 6.14 7.05
CA ALA A 95 23.92 6.55 7.74
C ALA A 95 23.22 7.74 7.05
N ALA A 96 23.93 8.54 6.25
CA ALA A 96 23.30 9.61 5.45
C ALA A 96 22.49 9.06 4.25
N ARG A 97 22.68 7.79 3.88
CA ARG A 97 21.93 7.13 2.80
C ARG A 97 20.61 6.53 3.27
N VAL A 98 20.43 6.35 4.57
CA VAL A 98 19.33 5.57 5.15
C VAL A 98 18.33 6.49 5.85
N GLY A 99 17.15 6.65 5.26
CA GLY A 99 16.03 7.32 5.91
C GLY A 99 15.37 6.40 6.94
N LEU A 100 15.27 6.84 8.20
CA LEU A 100 14.61 6.05 9.27
C LEU A 100 13.08 6.01 9.14
N ARG A 101 12.50 6.94 8.38
CA ARG A 101 11.04 7.12 8.27
C ARG A 101 10.53 7.00 6.83
N SER A 102 11.36 7.35 5.86
CA SER A 102 11.04 7.29 4.44
C SER A 102 12.03 6.33 3.78
N GLY A 103 11.51 5.23 3.24
CA GLY A 103 12.32 4.26 2.49
C GLY A 103 12.80 4.80 1.14
N GLU A 104 12.23 5.90 0.66
CA GLU A 104 12.66 6.58 -0.57
C GLU A 104 13.54 7.81 -0.25
N PRO A 105 14.81 7.84 -0.73
CA PRO A 105 15.68 9.02 -0.59
C PRO A 105 15.32 10.14 -1.57
N GLU A 106 14.50 9.88 -2.59
CA GLU A 106 14.14 10.85 -3.62
C GLU A 106 12.77 11.48 -3.35
N SER A 107 12.72 12.81 -3.42
CA SER A 107 11.50 13.59 -3.20
C SER A 107 11.40 14.79 -4.15
N PHE A 108 10.20 15.33 -4.25
CA PHE A 108 9.87 16.59 -4.91
C PHE A 108 9.71 17.69 -3.87
N THR A 109 10.28 18.86 -4.15
CA THR A 109 10.11 20.04 -3.30
C THR A 109 8.87 20.81 -3.73
N VAL A 110 8.00 21.14 -2.78
CA VAL A 110 6.81 21.98 -3.04
C VAL A 110 7.17 23.42 -2.70
N VAL A 111 7.13 24.31 -3.70
CA VAL A 111 7.56 25.70 -3.58
C VAL A 111 6.39 26.64 -3.87
N ASP A 112 6.15 27.58 -2.97
CA ASP A 112 5.18 28.65 -3.20
C ASP A 112 5.72 29.66 -4.21
N ARG A 113 4.95 29.92 -5.26
CA ARG A 113 5.32 30.79 -6.39
C ARG A 113 5.48 32.26 -5.99
N GLU A 114 4.70 32.72 -5.01
CA GLU A 114 4.65 34.14 -4.64
C GLU A 114 5.78 34.50 -3.69
N THR A 115 6.09 33.62 -2.73
CA THR A 115 7.11 33.87 -1.71
C THR A 115 8.45 33.23 -2.03
N GLY A 116 8.48 32.22 -2.89
CA GLY A 116 9.64 31.35 -3.12
C GLY A 116 9.95 30.41 -1.95
N SER A 117 9.07 30.34 -0.94
CA SER A 117 9.29 29.49 0.23
C SER A 117 9.00 28.03 -0.08
N VAL A 118 9.80 27.13 0.47
CA VAL A 118 9.51 25.69 0.48
C VAL A 118 8.40 25.41 1.49
N LEU A 119 7.28 24.86 1.02
CA LEU A 119 6.17 24.43 1.87
C LEU A 119 6.41 23.02 2.42
N GLY A 120 7.01 22.12 1.64
CA GLY A 120 7.26 20.75 2.07
C GLY A 120 7.92 19.88 1.02
N LEU A 121 8.02 18.60 1.34
CA LEU A 121 8.55 17.55 0.46
C LEU A 121 7.45 16.50 0.20
N VAL A 122 7.44 15.96 -1.01
CA VAL A 122 6.58 14.83 -1.41
C VAL A 122 7.45 13.72 -1.96
N GLU A 123 7.27 12.49 -1.48
CA GLU A 123 8.04 11.33 -1.96
C GLU A 123 7.85 11.11 -3.46
N ARG A 124 8.92 10.66 -4.15
CA ARG A 124 8.90 10.48 -5.61
C ARG A 124 7.77 9.56 -6.05
N SER A 125 7.53 8.46 -5.36
CA SER A 125 6.46 7.50 -5.65
C SER A 125 5.05 8.11 -5.63
N ARG A 126 4.81 9.18 -4.87
CA ARG A 126 3.49 9.82 -4.74
C ARG A 126 3.39 11.17 -5.43
N ALA A 127 4.51 11.71 -5.91
CA ALA A 127 4.57 13.04 -6.51
C ALA A 127 3.58 13.21 -7.66
N TYR A 128 3.50 12.22 -8.56
CA TYR A 128 2.65 12.31 -9.75
C TYR A 128 1.16 12.23 -9.44
N SER A 129 0.77 11.63 -8.31
CA SER A 129 -0.65 11.57 -7.91
C SER A 129 -1.05 12.71 -6.97
N THR A 130 -0.08 13.37 -6.34
CA THR A 130 -0.31 14.39 -5.29
C THR A 130 -0.04 15.81 -5.78
N VAL A 131 1.02 15.99 -6.55
CA VAL A 131 1.52 17.31 -6.99
C VAL A 131 1.71 17.37 -8.52
N HIS A 132 0.88 16.66 -9.27
CA HIS A 132 0.79 16.87 -10.73
C HIS A 132 0.28 18.27 -11.06
N GLU A 133 0.55 18.74 -12.28
CA GLU A 133 -0.01 20.00 -12.77
C GLU A 133 -1.55 20.00 -12.65
N GLY A 134 -2.09 21.07 -12.07
CA GLY A 134 -3.53 21.20 -11.82
C GLY A 134 -4.05 20.52 -10.54
N ALA A 135 -3.21 19.82 -9.77
CA ALA A 135 -3.59 19.23 -8.49
C ALA A 135 -3.92 20.29 -7.43
N VAL A 136 -4.92 20.02 -6.59
CA VAL A 136 -5.16 20.78 -5.36
C VAL A 136 -4.38 20.12 -4.24
N TYR A 137 -3.28 20.75 -3.84
CA TYR A 137 -2.42 20.34 -2.75
C TYR A 137 -2.87 20.99 -1.44
N LEU A 138 -3.09 20.19 -0.40
CA LEU A 138 -3.44 20.67 0.93
C LEU A 138 -2.20 20.67 1.82
N HIS A 139 -1.83 21.84 2.34
CA HIS A 139 -0.74 22.00 3.27
C HIS A 139 -1.26 22.59 4.58
N LEU A 140 -1.28 21.79 5.66
CA LEU A 140 -1.79 22.21 6.97
C LEU A 140 -3.22 22.79 6.93
N GLY A 141 -4.05 22.30 6.01
CA GLY A 141 -5.43 22.76 5.80
C GLY A 141 -5.60 23.92 4.81
N GLU A 142 -4.50 24.56 4.40
CA GLU A 142 -4.50 25.59 3.37
C GLU A 142 -4.44 24.96 1.97
N GLN A 143 -5.23 25.49 1.05
CA GLN A 143 -5.31 25.00 -0.32
C GLN A 143 -4.29 25.71 -1.21
N HIS A 144 -3.53 24.92 -1.95
CA HIS A 144 -2.62 25.40 -2.99
C HIS A 144 -2.91 24.68 -4.31
N LEU A 145 -2.96 25.43 -5.40
CA LEU A 145 -3.09 24.86 -6.74
C LEU A 145 -1.70 24.69 -7.35
N VAL A 146 -1.38 23.47 -7.77
CA VAL A 146 -0.15 23.16 -8.47
C VAL A 146 -0.20 23.75 -9.87
N ARG A 147 0.75 24.63 -10.18
CA ARG A 147 0.84 25.34 -11.46
C ARG A 147 1.78 24.65 -12.42
N GLU A 148 2.80 23.99 -11.90
CA GLU A 148 3.84 23.35 -12.69
C GLU A 148 4.48 22.24 -11.85
N LEU A 149 4.77 21.12 -12.50
CA LEU A 149 5.57 20.04 -11.94
C LEU A 149 6.81 19.85 -12.83
N ASP A 150 7.96 20.35 -12.37
CA ASP A 150 9.24 20.15 -13.03
C ASP A 150 9.85 18.82 -12.58
N LEU A 151 9.88 17.86 -13.50
CA LEU A 151 10.39 16.51 -13.26
C LEU A 151 11.92 16.46 -13.20
N GLU A 152 12.61 17.35 -13.90
CA GLU A 152 14.07 17.42 -13.93
C GLU A 152 14.59 18.09 -12.64
N ALA A 153 14.03 19.24 -12.29
CA ALA A 153 14.35 19.95 -11.05
C ALA A 153 13.69 19.35 -9.80
N ARG A 154 12.81 18.35 -9.96
CA ARG A 154 12.00 17.73 -8.90
C ARG A 154 11.30 18.76 -8.03
N THR A 155 10.64 19.71 -8.67
CA THR A 155 10.00 20.84 -8.00
C THR A 155 8.56 21.02 -8.46
N ALA A 156 7.63 21.05 -7.52
CA ALA A 156 6.25 21.41 -7.76
C ALA A 156 6.04 22.87 -7.35
N VAL A 157 5.70 23.73 -8.32
CA VAL A 157 5.42 25.14 -8.08
C VAL A 157 3.93 25.31 -7.82
N VAL A 158 3.57 25.89 -6.68
CA VAL A 158 2.18 26.05 -6.25
C VAL A 158 1.84 27.51 -6.01
N SER A 159 0.55 27.84 -6.07
CA SER A 159 0.02 29.14 -5.65
C SER A 159 -1.12 28.94 -4.68
N SER A 160 -1.26 29.81 -3.68
CA SER A 160 -2.45 29.81 -2.81
C SER A 160 -3.74 29.84 -3.66
N ALA A 161 -4.72 29.04 -3.23
CA ALA A 161 -5.99 28.90 -3.91
C ALA A 161 -7.13 28.82 -2.89
N SER A 162 -8.32 29.24 -3.29
CA SER A 162 -9.56 28.99 -2.55
C SER A 162 -10.57 28.47 -3.55
N VAL A 163 -10.67 27.15 -3.64
CA VAL A 163 -11.49 26.46 -4.62
C VAL A 163 -12.51 25.56 -3.92
N ASP A 164 -13.64 25.34 -4.57
CA ASP A 164 -14.74 24.49 -4.09
C ASP A 164 -14.68 23.07 -4.67
N TRP A 165 -13.50 22.65 -5.15
CA TRP A 165 -13.22 21.31 -5.66
C TRP A 165 -11.90 20.75 -5.11
N TYR A 166 -11.78 19.43 -5.14
CA TYR A 166 -10.52 18.71 -4.91
C TYR A 166 -10.15 17.89 -6.16
N THR A 167 -8.92 17.39 -6.20
CA THR A 167 -8.43 16.56 -7.32
C THR A 167 -8.25 15.11 -6.92
N GLN A 168 -8.60 14.19 -7.82
CA GLN A 168 -8.39 12.76 -7.66
C GLN A 168 -7.67 12.22 -8.90
N ALA A 169 -6.45 11.72 -8.72
CA ALA A 169 -5.67 11.14 -9.81
C ALA A 169 -6.29 9.82 -10.30
N LYS A 170 -6.29 9.62 -11.63
CA LYS A 170 -6.58 8.36 -12.29
C LYS A 170 -5.26 7.69 -12.67
N LYS A 171 -5.12 6.43 -12.27
CA LYS A 171 -3.88 5.68 -12.43
C LYS A 171 -4.12 4.38 -13.19
N GLU A 172 -3.20 4.04 -14.07
CA GLU A 172 -3.07 2.69 -14.61
C GLU A 172 -2.00 1.96 -13.82
N THR A 173 -2.31 0.75 -13.37
CA THR A 173 -1.40 -0.06 -12.55
C THR A 173 -1.21 -1.41 -13.21
N GLN A 174 0.04 -1.83 -13.34
CA GLN A 174 0.43 -3.16 -13.76
C GLN A 174 1.30 -3.79 -12.68
N THR A 175 1.03 -5.05 -12.34
CA THR A 175 1.83 -5.84 -11.42
C THR A 175 2.50 -6.96 -12.20
N ALA A 176 3.80 -7.14 -12.05
CA ALA A 176 4.54 -8.26 -12.62
C ALA A 176 5.12 -9.13 -11.50
N ILE A 177 4.91 -10.45 -11.57
CA ILE A 177 5.53 -11.43 -10.67
C ILE A 177 7.02 -11.50 -11.00
N VAL A 178 7.85 -11.21 -10.00
CA VAL A 178 9.32 -11.29 -10.09
C VAL A 178 9.78 -12.65 -9.61
N ASP A 179 9.38 -13.05 -8.40
CA ASP A 179 9.79 -14.33 -7.80
C ASP A 179 8.73 -14.89 -6.84
N PRO A 180 8.14 -16.06 -7.10
CA PRO A 180 7.28 -16.76 -6.15
C PRO A 180 8.11 -17.44 -5.06
N LEU A 181 8.11 -16.88 -3.85
CA LEU A 181 8.90 -17.38 -2.72
C LEU A 181 8.22 -18.56 -2.00
N ARG A 182 6.89 -18.49 -1.84
CA ARG A 182 6.08 -19.50 -1.15
C ARG A 182 4.79 -19.75 -1.94
N VAL A 183 4.39 -21.02 -1.99
CA VAL A 183 3.12 -21.45 -2.58
C VAL A 183 2.52 -22.51 -1.68
N GLU A 184 1.29 -22.27 -1.21
CA GLU A 184 0.58 -23.18 -0.32
C GLU A 184 -0.87 -23.37 -0.77
N PRO A 185 -1.41 -24.60 -0.78
CA PRO A 185 -2.82 -24.83 -1.04
C PRO A 185 -3.65 -24.31 0.14
N ARG A 186 -4.49 -23.31 -0.10
CA ARG A 186 -5.30 -22.62 0.90
C ARG A 186 -6.68 -22.34 0.30
N LEU A 187 -7.76 -22.62 1.05
CA LEU A 187 -9.14 -22.35 0.59
C LEU A 187 -9.45 -22.90 -0.82
N GLY A 188 -8.96 -24.11 -1.12
CA GLY A 188 -9.16 -24.77 -2.41
C GLY A 188 -8.43 -24.16 -3.62
N LEU A 189 -7.45 -23.27 -3.41
CA LEU A 189 -6.61 -22.68 -4.45
C LEU A 189 -5.12 -22.64 -4.05
N ASP A 190 -4.23 -22.35 -4.99
CA ASP A 190 -2.83 -22.06 -4.68
C ASP A 190 -2.71 -20.58 -4.27
N LEU A 191 -2.39 -20.34 -3.00
CA LEU A 191 -2.04 -19.03 -2.51
C LEU A 191 -0.53 -18.85 -2.66
N HIS A 192 -0.14 -17.77 -3.32
CA HIS A 192 1.26 -17.42 -3.53
C HIS A 192 1.66 -16.23 -2.66
N PHE A 193 2.89 -16.26 -2.18
CA PHE A 193 3.58 -15.12 -1.60
C PHE A 193 4.96 -14.97 -2.25
N GLY A 194 5.37 -13.74 -2.52
CA GLY A 194 6.67 -13.47 -3.11
C GLY A 194 6.84 -12.04 -3.59
N ARG A 195 7.85 -11.83 -4.41
CA ARG A 195 8.23 -10.50 -4.92
C ARG A 195 7.50 -10.17 -6.21
N VAL A 196 7.02 -8.94 -6.29
CA VAL A 196 6.40 -8.36 -7.47
C VAL A 196 7.01 -7.00 -7.79
N SER A 197 6.93 -6.60 -9.06
CA SER A 197 7.21 -5.25 -9.51
C SER A 197 5.88 -4.58 -9.85
N VAL A 198 5.59 -3.47 -9.18
CA VAL A 198 4.38 -2.67 -9.41
C VAL A 198 4.79 -1.45 -10.21
N THR A 199 4.14 -1.26 -11.36
CA THR A 199 4.32 -0.09 -12.22
C THR A 199 3.02 0.70 -12.24
N GLU A 200 3.10 1.99 -11.95
CA GLU A 200 1.96 2.91 -11.99
C GLU A 200 2.22 4.06 -12.97
N GLN A 201 1.19 4.47 -13.68
CA GLN A 201 1.17 5.69 -14.49
C GLN A 201 -0.03 6.55 -14.14
N VAL A 202 0.19 7.84 -13.88
CA VAL A 202 -0.90 8.81 -13.72
C VAL A 202 -1.27 9.35 -15.10
N VAL A 203 -2.43 8.93 -15.61
CA VAL A 203 -2.87 9.20 -16.98
C VAL A 203 -3.93 10.30 -17.08
N ALA A 204 -4.56 10.65 -15.95
CA ALA A 204 -5.54 11.73 -15.87
C ALA A 204 -5.77 12.12 -14.40
N TYR A 205 -6.54 13.18 -14.18
CA TYR A 205 -7.16 13.45 -12.89
C TYR A 205 -8.59 13.99 -13.06
N GLN A 206 -9.40 13.83 -12.02
CA GLN A 206 -10.73 14.41 -11.94
C GLN A 206 -10.75 15.59 -10.96
N ARG A 207 -11.43 16.67 -11.36
CA ARG A 207 -11.87 17.73 -10.43
C ARG A 207 -13.23 17.33 -9.89
N ARG A 208 -13.36 17.24 -8.56
CA ARG A 208 -14.58 16.83 -7.88
C ARG A 208 -15.05 17.90 -6.93
N SER A 209 -16.36 18.21 -6.97
CA SER A 209 -16.95 19.21 -6.07
C SER A 209 -16.80 18.80 -4.61
N ILE A 210 -16.42 19.72 -3.73
CA ILE A 210 -16.36 19.47 -2.28
C ILE A 210 -17.77 19.29 -1.70
N SER A 211 -18.76 20.02 -2.21
CA SER A 211 -20.12 20.01 -1.65
C SER A 211 -20.94 18.78 -2.05
N GLY A 212 -20.71 18.24 -3.25
CA GLY A 212 -21.52 17.13 -3.81
C GLY A 212 -20.72 15.88 -4.18
N GLY A 213 -19.39 15.96 -4.29
CA GLY A 213 -18.55 14.87 -4.77
C GLY A 213 -18.67 14.61 -6.28
N ASP A 214 -19.51 15.35 -7.00
CA ASP A 214 -19.71 15.21 -8.45
C ASP A 214 -18.44 15.53 -9.22
N THR A 215 -18.16 14.76 -10.28
CA THR A 215 -17.06 15.03 -11.20
C THR A 215 -17.39 16.23 -12.07
N LEU A 216 -16.65 17.31 -11.90
CA LEU A 216 -16.76 18.54 -12.66
C LEU A 216 -16.09 18.40 -14.02
N GLU A 217 -14.89 17.80 -14.04
CA GLU A 217 -14.07 17.65 -15.25
C GLU A 217 -13.07 16.50 -15.07
N THR A 218 -12.72 15.84 -16.18
CA THR A 218 -11.58 14.92 -16.27
C THR A 218 -10.53 15.53 -17.19
N VAL A 219 -9.31 15.68 -16.69
CA VAL A 219 -8.19 16.27 -17.43
C VAL A 219 -7.13 15.21 -17.66
N PRO A 220 -6.73 14.93 -18.91
CA PRO A 220 -5.66 13.96 -19.20
C PRO A 220 -4.31 14.49 -18.73
N LEU A 221 -3.43 13.56 -18.35
CA LEU A 221 -2.04 13.81 -17.97
C LEU A 221 -1.14 12.86 -18.74
N ASP A 222 0.07 13.30 -19.03
CA ASP A 222 1.12 12.49 -19.66
C ASP A 222 2.33 12.47 -18.72
N LEU A 223 2.19 11.76 -17.61
CA LEU A 223 3.24 11.61 -16.62
C LEU A 223 4.00 10.29 -16.83
N PRO A 224 5.31 10.25 -16.54
CA PRO A 224 6.09 9.02 -16.68
C PRO A 224 5.58 7.91 -15.76
N GLU A 225 5.83 6.67 -16.17
CA GLU A 225 5.67 5.51 -15.30
C GLU A 225 6.66 5.54 -14.13
N THR A 226 6.21 5.03 -12.99
CA THR A 226 7.06 4.74 -11.83
C THR A 226 6.90 3.29 -11.45
N SER A 227 8.01 2.60 -11.24
CA SER A 227 8.02 1.19 -10.83
C SER A 227 8.78 1.01 -9.52
N PHE A 228 8.28 0.12 -8.68
CA PHE A 228 8.97 -0.33 -7.48
C PHE A 228 8.75 -1.82 -7.26
N GLU A 229 9.76 -2.49 -6.73
CA GLU A 229 9.63 -3.89 -6.29
C GLU A 229 9.21 -3.96 -4.84
N THR A 230 8.25 -4.83 -4.55
CA THR A 230 7.66 -5.06 -3.23
C THR A 230 7.28 -6.53 -3.04
N GLU A 231 6.77 -6.87 -1.87
CA GLU A 231 6.19 -8.17 -1.55
C GLU A 231 4.68 -8.15 -1.77
N ALA A 232 4.15 -9.29 -2.18
CA ALA A 232 2.74 -9.46 -2.43
C ALA A 232 2.28 -10.87 -2.13
N ILE A 233 0.98 -10.97 -1.87
CA ILE A 233 0.23 -12.19 -2.09
C ILE A 233 -0.52 -12.11 -3.41
N TRP A 234 -0.74 -13.26 -4.02
CA TRP A 234 -1.69 -13.37 -5.11
C TRP A 234 -2.31 -14.75 -5.19
N PHE A 235 -3.51 -14.80 -5.75
CA PHE A 235 -4.22 -16.04 -6.00
C PHE A 235 -5.15 -15.88 -7.20
N ALA A 236 -5.41 -17.00 -7.86
CA ALA A 236 -6.37 -17.10 -8.95
C ALA A 236 -7.53 -17.99 -8.49
N PRO A 237 -8.76 -17.44 -8.35
CA PRO A 237 -9.91 -18.26 -8.04
C PRO A 237 -10.12 -19.36 -9.08
N THR A 238 -10.47 -20.55 -8.64
CA THR A 238 -10.72 -21.69 -9.51
C THR A 238 -12.02 -21.51 -10.31
N ALA A 239 -12.18 -22.27 -11.41
CA ALA A 239 -13.41 -22.25 -12.20
C ALA A 239 -14.66 -22.55 -11.36
N ALA A 240 -14.57 -23.45 -10.39
CA ALA A 240 -15.69 -23.74 -9.47
C ALA A 240 -16.02 -22.55 -8.56
N GLN A 241 -15.00 -21.82 -8.09
CA GLN A 241 -15.20 -20.62 -7.27
C GLN A 241 -15.81 -19.47 -8.09
N LEU A 242 -15.53 -19.42 -9.39
CA LEU A 242 -16.04 -18.41 -10.32
C LEU A 242 -17.39 -18.74 -10.98
N GLU A 243 -17.99 -19.90 -10.71
CA GLU A 243 -19.21 -20.37 -11.38
C GLU A 243 -20.35 -19.33 -11.35
N GLY A 244 -20.81 -18.84 -12.50
CA GLY A 244 -21.85 -17.81 -12.61
C GLY A 244 -21.38 -16.35 -12.39
N LEU A 245 -20.08 -16.13 -12.31
CA LEU A 245 -19.43 -14.81 -12.22
C LEU A 245 -18.56 -14.48 -13.45
N GLU A 246 -18.43 -15.39 -14.42
CA GLU A 246 -17.41 -15.37 -15.48
C GLU A 246 -17.64 -14.31 -16.56
N GLU A 247 -18.87 -13.83 -16.72
CA GLU A 247 -19.23 -12.86 -17.76
C GLU A 247 -18.65 -11.47 -17.47
N MET A 248 -18.17 -10.76 -18.49
CA MET A 248 -17.73 -9.37 -18.36
C MET A 248 -18.93 -8.41 -18.45
N PRO A 249 -18.95 -7.31 -17.67
CA PRO A 249 -17.93 -6.85 -16.73
C PRO A 249 -18.08 -7.44 -15.32
N LYS A 250 -18.99 -8.39 -15.10
CA LYS A 250 -19.30 -8.95 -13.77
C LYS A 250 -18.06 -9.60 -13.14
N LEU A 251 -17.31 -10.42 -13.87
CA LEU A 251 -16.08 -11.05 -13.37
C LEU A 251 -15.12 -10.01 -12.79
N LEU A 252 -14.77 -9.00 -13.60
CA LEU A 252 -13.89 -7.92 -13.17
C LEU A 252 -14.47 -7.17 -11.96
N SER A 253 -15.77 -6.85 -11.99
CA SER A 253 -16.43 -6.12 -10.90
C SER A 253 -16.42 -6.89 -9.58
N CYS A 254 -16.53 -8.23 -9.63
CA CYS A 254 -16.47 -9.10 -8.47
C CYS A 254 -15.05 -9.18 -7.90
N LEU A 255 -14.05 -9.38 -8.77
CA LEU A 255 -12.65 -9.47 -8.35
C LEU A 255 -12.17 -8.14 -7.75
N HIS A 256 -12.54 -7.02 -8.36
CA HIS A 256 -12.19 -5.68 -7.90
C HIS A 256 -12.84 -5.33 -6.55
N ALA A 257 -14.13 -5.65 -6.38
CA ALA A 257 -14.78 -5.49 -5.09
C ALA A 257 -14.18 -6.42 -4.02
N ALA A 258 -13.78 -7.65 -4.36
CA ALA A 258 -13.12 -8.58 -3.44
C ALA A 258 -11.73 -8.07 -3.03
N GLU A 259 -10.91 -7.62 -3.98
CA GLU A 259 -9.61 -6.99 -3.75
C GLU A 259 -9.72 -5.80 -2.79
N HIS A 260 -10.62 -4.84 -3.07
CA HIS A 260 -10.83 -3.69 -2.19
C HIS A 260 -11.24 -4.11 -0.78
N SER A 261 -12.13 -5.09 -0.66
CA SER A 261 -12.62 -5.56 0.64
C SER A 261 -11.51 -6.23 1.44
N LEU A 262 -10.68 -7.03 0.77
CA LEU A 262 -9.52 -7.67 1.38
C LEU A 262 -8.53 -6.61 1.88
N ILE A 263 -8.14 -5.65 1.05
CA ILE A 263 -7.25 -4.53 1.42
C ILE A 263 -7.80 -3.77 2.63
N ALA A 264 -9.10 -3.49 2.64
CA ALA A 264 -9.74 -2.75 3.72
C ALA A 264 -9.67 -3.47 5.07
N LEU A 265 -9.67 -4.81 5.07
CA LEU A 265 -9.65 -5.63 6.29
C LEU A 265 -8.28 -6.16 6.69
N LEU A 266 -7.27 -6.07 5.83
CA LEU A 266 -5.91 -6.53 6.16
C LEU A 266 -5.28 -5.79 7.37
N PRO A 267 -5.53 -4.49 7.60
CA PRO A 267 -5.07 -3.80 8.82
C PRO A 267 -5.43 -4.51 10.13
N LEU A 268 -6.57 -5.22 10.15
CA LEU A 268 -7.03 -6.00 11.30
C LEU A 268 -6.08 -7.15 11.67
N TRP A 269 -5.30 -7.63 10.70
CA TRP A 269 -4.44 -8.81 10.81
C TRP A 269 -2.95 -8.47 10.81
N ALA A 270 -2.58 -7.36 10.16
CA ALA A 270 -1.20 -6.96 9.92
C ALA A 270 -0.78 -5.63 10.58
N MET A 271 -1.66 -4.98 11.36
CA MET A 271 -1.37 -3.73 12.11
C MET A 271 -0.67 -2.66 11.29
N CYS A 272 -1.21 -2.41 10.12
CA CYS A 272 -0.76 -1.35 9.24
C CYS A 272 -1.89 -0.33 9.06
N ASP A 273 -1.56 0.81 8.48
CA ASP A 273 -2.60 1.64 7.90
C ASP A 273 -3.04 1.01 6.56
N ARG A 274 -4.31 1.12 6.19
CA ARG A 274 -4.76 0.81 4.82
C ARG A 274 -3.95 1.60 3.77
N TRP A 275 -3.39 2.75 4.17
CA TRP A 275 -2.49 3.58 3.37
C TRP A 275 -1.15 2.91 3.06
N ASP A 276 -0.86 1.77 3.68
CA ASP A 276 0.37 0.98 3.48
C ASP A 276 0.17 -0.24 2.56
N ILE A 277 -1.04 -0.43 2.03
CA ILE A 277 -1.40 -1.58 1.18
C ILE A 277 -1.86 -1.12 -0.20
N GLY A 278 -1.46 -1.82 -1.26
CA GLY A 278 -2.00 -1.69 -2.61
C GLY A 278 -2.55 -3.02 -3.11
N GLY A 279 -3.13 -2.99 -4.32
CA GLY A 279 -3.60 -4.20 -4.97
C GLY A 279 -3.82 -4.02 -6.45
N LEU A 280 -4.07 -5.15 -7.10
CA LEU A 280 -4.51 -5.23 -8.48
C LEU A 280 -5.47 -6.41 -8.61
N SER A 281 -6.60 -6.20 -9.26
CA SER A 281 -7.45 -7.27 -9.76
C SER A 281 -7.57 -7.18 -11.28
N THR A 282 -7.53 -8.33 -11.93
CA THR A 282 -7.67 -8.40 -13.39
C THR A 282 -8.39 -9.67 -13.80
N ASN A 283 -9.20 -9.59 -14.85
CA ASN A 283 -9.89 -10.73 -15.43
C ASN A 283 -8.91 -11.72 -16.09
N ILE A 284 -7.76 -11.24 -16.59
CA ILE A 284 -6.68 -12.09 -17.12
C ILE A 284 -5.35 -11.39 -16.82
N HIS A 285 -4.56 -11.95 -15.92
CA HIS A 285 -3.20 -11.46 -15.69
C HIS A 285 -2.22 -12.04 -16.71
N PHE A 286 -1.33 -11.22 -17.26
CA PHE A 286 -0.50 -11.60 -18.42
C PHE A 286 0.50 -12.74 -18.13
N GLN A 287 0.92 -12.94 -16.87
CA GLN A 287 1.80 -14.07 -16.51
C GLN A 287 1.06 -15.31 -16.04
N THR A 288 -0.08 -15.17 -15.36
CA THR A 288 -0.83 -16.34 -14.85
C THR A 288 -1.80 -16.88 -15.90
N GLY A 289 -2.22 -16.05 -16.86
CA GLY A 289 -3.25 -16.38 -17.84
C GLY A 289 -4.65 -16.53 -17.22
N LEU A 290 -4.83 -16.16 -15.96
CA LEU A 290 -6.04 -16.41 -15.16
C LEU A 290 -6.56 -15.11 -14.52
N PRO A 291 -7.85 -15.08 -14.11
CA PRO A 291 -8.36 -14.02 -13.25
C PRO A 291 -7.61 -14.05 -11.92
N THR A 292 -6.95 -12.94 -11.58
CA THR A 292 -5.98 -12.90 -10.47
C THR A 292 -6.22 -11.68 -9.60
N ILE A 293 -6.16 -11.87 -8.29
CA ILE A 293 -6.14 -10.81 -7.29
C ILE A 293 -4.74 -10.76 -6.68
N PHE A 294 -4.16 -9.56 -6.64
CA PHE A 294 -2.93 -9.22 -5.94
C PHE A 294 -3.25 -8.30 -4.78
N VAL A 295 -2.61 -8.53 -3.65
CA VAL A 295 -2.51 -7.57 -2.55
C VAL A 295 -1.04 -7.44 -2.22
N TYR A 296 -0.50 -6.22 -2.26
CA TYR A 296 0.93 -5.95 -2.14
C TYR A 296 1.22 -4.87 -1.11
N ASP A 297 2.41 -4.89 -0.54
CA ASP A 297 2.88 -3.86 0.37
C ASP A 297 3.12 -2.56 -0.43
N GLY A 298 2.50 -1.46 0.00
CA GLY A 298 2.59 -0.14 -0.62
C GLY A 298 3.93 0.58 -0.40
N HIS A 299 4.92 -0.15 0.11
CA HIS A 299 6.27 0.31 0.35
C HIS A 299 7.23 -0.45 -0.55
N ALA A 300 8.22 0.23 -1.11
CA ALA A 300 9.26 -0.44 -1.88
C ALA A 300 9.96 -1.48 -0.99
N GLY A 301 9.64 -2.75 -1.23
CA GLY A 301 10.38 -3.91 -0.76
C GLY A 301 9.69 -4.84 0.17
N GLY A 302 8.44 -4.55 0.48
CA GLY A 302 7.79 -5.24 1.56
C GLY A 302 8.27 -4.76 2.92
N VAL A 303 7.32 -4.69 3.83
CA VAL A 303 7.50 -4.44 5.25
C VAL A 303 6.84 -5.57 6.06
N GLY A 304 6.51 -6.70 5.41
CA GLY A 304 5.91 -7.88 6.02
C GLY A 304 4.38 -7.82 6.18
N ILE A 305 3.69 -6.83 5.60
CA ILE A 305 2.22 -6.72 5.72
C ILE A 305 1.53 -7.89 5.01
N THR A 306 1.92 -8.12 3.76
CA THR A 306 1.35 -9.20 2.94
C THR A 306 1.82 -10.58 3.35
N GLU A 307 3.03 -10.71 3.92
CA GLU A 307 3.45 -11.97 4.54
C GLU A 307 2.51 -12.35 5.68
N ARG A 308 2.14 -11.39 6.52
CA ARG A 308 1.16 -11.62 7.58
C ARG A 308 -0.22 -11.97 7.02
N GLY A 309 -0.64 -11.30 5.95
CA GLY A 309 -1.86 -11.64 5.21
C GLY A 309 -1.84 -13.08 4.68
N PHE A 310 -0.68 -13.54 4.20
CA PHE A 310 -0.47 -14.93 3.76
C PHE A 310 -0.61 -15.93 4.91
N GLU A 311 0.01 -15.67 6.06
CA GLU A 311 -0.08 -16.54 7.25
C GLU A 311 -1.49 -16.64 7.84
N ARG A 312 -2.30 -15.60 7.68
CA ARG A 312 -3.63 -15.45 8.28
C ARG A 312 -4.76 -15.45 7.25
N PHE A 313 -4.48 -15.99 6.07
CA PHE A 313 -5.34 -15.86 4.90
C PHE A 313 -6.79 -16.29 5.16
N GLU A 314 -7.02 -17.44 5.80
CA GLU A 314 -8.37 -17.96 6.05
C GLU A 314 -9.20 -17.03 6.96
N GLY A 315 -8.62 -16.60 8.08
CA GLY A 315 -9.31 -15.70 9.02
C GLY A 315 -9.55 -14.32 8.41
N TRP A 316 -8.60 -13.83 7.60
CA TRP A 316 -8.76 -12.57 6.90
C TRP A 316 -9.86 -12.62 5.83
N VAL A 317 -9.96 -13.71 5.06
CA VAL A 317 -11.06 -13.91 4.11
C VAL A 317 -12.40 -14.05 4.83
N GLU A 318 -12.45 -14.73 5.98
CA GLU A 318 -13.65 -14.87 6.82
C GLU A 318 -14.16 -13.51 7.33
N ASP A 319 -13.31 -12.73 7.98
CA ASP A 319 -13.66 -11.38 8.48
C ASP A 319 -14.09 -10.46 7.33
N THR A 320 -13.43 -10.56 6.17
CA THR A 320 -13.79 -9.79 4.96
C THR A 320 -15.20 -10.16 4.46
N ALA A 321 -15.53 -11.45 4.41
CA ALA A 321 -16.85 -11.91 4.03
C ALA A 321 -17.93 -11.49 5.05
N GLN A 322 -17.61 -11.51 6.35
CA GLN A 322 -18.48 -11.01 7.41
C GLN A 322 -18.74 -9.51 7.26
N MET A 323 -17.70 -8.70 7.00
CA MET A 323 -17.84 -7.27 6.76
C MET A 323 -18.77 -6.99 5.57
N LEU A 324 -18.57 -7.69 4.44
CA LEU A 324 -19.41 -7.53 3.25
C LEU A 324 -20.88 -7.90 3.54
N ALA A 325 -21.10 -9.03 4.20
CA ALA A 325 -22.44 -9.51 4.53
C ALA A 325 -23.19 -8.60 5.51
N GLY A 326 -22.49 -8.05 6.50
CA GLY A 326 -23.08 -7.17 7.51
C GLY A 326 -23.36 -5.75 7.01
N CYS A 327 -22.83 -5.35 5.85
CA CYS A 327 -22.97 -3.98 5.37
C CYS A 327 -24.39 -3.79 4.80
N PRO A 328 -25.15 -2.76 5.23
CA PRO A 328 -26.54 -2.60 4.81
C PRO A 328 -26.71 -2.07 3.39
N CYS A 329 -25.64 -1.63 2.73
CA CYS A 329 -25.73 -1.04 1.39
C CYS A 329 -26.13 -2.09 0.33
N PRO A 330 -26.93 -1.70 -0.68
CA PRO A 330 -27.42 -2.63 -1.69
C PRO A 330 -26.37 -2.96 -2.77
N ALA A 331 -25.56 -1.98 -3.17
CA ALA A 331 -24.70 -2.07 -4.36
C ALA A 331 -23.19 -1.98 -4.06
N GLY A 332 -22.81 -1.56 -2.85
CA GLY A 332 -21.44 -1.20 -2.50
C GLY A 332 -21.33 0.26 -2.03
N CYS A 333 -20.45 0.54 -1.08
CA CYS A 333 -20.22 1.87 -0.49
C CYS A 333 -18.80 1.97 0.09
N PRO A 334 -18.37 3.17 0.57
CA PRO A 334 -17.10 3.36 1.29
C PRO A 334 -16.88 2.37 2.45
N SER A 335 -17.97 1.95 3.11
CA SER A 335 -17.92 1.03 4.25
C SER A 335 -17.77 -0.45 3.90
N CYS A 336 -17.51 -0.79 2.63
CA CYS A 336 -17.33 -2.18 2.22
C CYS A 336 -16.41 -2.39 1.02
N VAL A 337 -16.75 -1.86 -0.18
CA VAL A 337 -16.09 -2.25 -1.45
C VAL A 337 -15.42 -1.09 -2.17
N GLN A 338 -15.58 0.15 -1.70
CA GLN A 338 -14.91 1.30 -2.30
C GLN A 338 -13.59 1.56 -1.58
N SER A 339 -12.54 1.85 -2.35
CA SER A 339 -11.23 2.21 -1.87
C SER A 339 -10.91 3.66 -2.27
N PRO A 340 -10.43 4.52 -1.35
CA PRO A 340 -10.01 5.88 -1.71
C PRO A 340 -8.75 5.89 -2.58
N LYS A 341 -8.01 4.78 -2.64
CA LYS A 341 -6.79 4.61 -3.44
C LYS A 341 -7.04 4.05 -4.83
N CYS A 342 -8.28 3.67 -5.14
CA CYS A 342 -8.60 3.03 -6.40
C CYS A 342 -8.21 3.95 -7.58
N GLY A 343 -7.18 3.54 -8.34
CA GLY A 343 -6.74 4.26 -9.55
C GLY A 343 -7.80 4.28 -10.64
N ASN A 344 -8.73 3.32 -10.60
CA ASN A 344 -9.91 3.21 -11.47
C ASN A 344 -11.15 3.95 -10.93
N LEU A 345 -10.97 4.84 -9.94
CA LEU A 345 -12.02 5.71 -9.41
C LEU A 345 -13.27 4.98 -8.87
N ASN A 346 -13.09 3.74 -8.38
CA ASN A 346 -14.16 2.85 -7.91
C ASN A 346 -15.21 2.50 -8.97
N GLU A 347 -14.85 2.56 -10.25
CA GLU A 347 -15.69 2.02 -11.33
C GLU A 347 -15.66 0.49 -11.32
N PHE A 348 -16.78 -0.13 -11.73
CA PHE A 348 -16.94 -1.60 -11.79
C PHE A 348 -16.71 -2.30 -10.44
N LEU A 349 -17.71 -2.24 -9.55
CA LEU A 349 -17.72 -2.93 -8.27
C LEU A 349 -19.01 -3.73 -8.11
N ASP A 350 -18.89 -5.01 -7.77
CA ASP A 350 -20.03 -5.89 -7.47
C ASP A 350 -19.87 -6.50 -6.07
N LYS A 351 -20.56 -5.89 -5.09
CA LYS A 351 -20.57 -6.37 -3.70
C LYS A 351 -21.11 -7.80 -3.57
N ALA A 352 -22.21 -8.11 -4.27
CA ALA A 352 -22.88 -9.41 -4.12
C ALA A 352 -22.01 -10.52 -4.71
N GLY A 353 -21.41 -10.26 -5.86
CA GLY A 353 -20.45 -11.16 -6.51
C GLY A 353 -19.16 -11.34 -5.72
N ALA A 354 -18.59 -10.28 -5.14
CA ALA A 354 -17.45 -10.39 -4.23
C ALA A 354 -17.77 -11.23 -2.99
N LEU A 355 -18.91 -11.00 -2.34
CA LEU A 355 -19.33 -11.81 -1.18
C LEU A 355 -19.54 -13.28 -1.56
N LEU A 356 -20.13 -13.55 -2.72
CA LEU A 356 -20.30 -14.92 -3.22
C LEU A 356 -18.95 -15.59 -3.45
N LEU A 357 -18.00 -14.88 -4.07
CA LEU A 357 -16.65 -15.37 -4.30
C LEU A 357 -15.95 -15.72 -2.98
N LEU A 358 -15.90 -14.80 -2.01
CA LEU A 358 -15.23 -15.05 -0.72
C LEU A 358 -15.87 -16.21 0.04
N ARG A 359 -17.21 -16.35 0.01
CA ARG A 359 -17.89 -17.50 0.62
C ARG A 359 -17.53 -18.83 -0.04
N ARG A 360 -17.29 -18.84 -1.35
CA ARG A 360 -16.86 -20.04 -2.07
C ARG A 360 -15.40 -20.40 -1.79
N LEU A 361 -14.53 -19.41 -1.54
CA LEU A 361 -13.19 -19.67 -1.02
C LEU A 361 -13.27 -20.42 0.31
N LEU A 362 -14.10 -19.94 1.25
CA LEU A 362 -14.25 -20.52 2.59
C LEU A 362 -14.94 -21.89 2.63
N ALA A 363 -15.67 -22.26 1.57
CA ALA A 363 -16.33 -23.55 1.46
C ALA A 363 -15.44 -24.66 0.85
N GLY A 364 -14.24 -24.29 0.36
CA GLY A 364 -13.33 -25.13 -0.40
C GLY A 364 -12.33 -25.95 0.40
#